data_AF-A0A9R0JFF9-F1
#
_entry.id   AF-A0A9R0JFF9-F1
#
_cell.length_a   1.000
_cell.length_b   1.000
_cell.length_c   1.000
_cell.angle_alpha   90.00
_cell.angle_beta   90.00
_cell.angle_gamma   90.00
#
_symmetry.space_group_name_H-M   'P 1'
#
loop_
_entity.id
_entity.type
_entity.pdbx_description
1 polymer ?
#
loop_
_entity_poly.entity_id
_entity_poly.type
_entity_poly.pdbx_seq_one_letter_code
_entity_poly.pdbx_strand_id
1 'polypeptide(L)'
;MKNTKPNTESINMNNNNYNNKNKMKKNMQRLGGTGLSLEAFANAKSRQNSYNPALLKKKREFYRNAKHVNKYKKLLKQQNQPNDQSISVEPDEVNESRVTGETSKEDKKSRKGSYSLQDLYVKKHEEQEKARMERDSFFKARKEEKDKAESRRKDLREKMFKRTRKGQPVMKYRIEQILETLQGSTSTSTS
;
A
#
# COMPACT_ATOMS: atom_id res chain seq x y z
N MET A 1 -63.45 39.74 -34.63
CA MET A 1 -62.23 39.14 -35.21
C MET A 1 -61.65 38.17 -34.20
N LYS A 2 -61.07 37.09 -34.69
CA LYS A 2 -60.89 35.80 -34.01
C LYS A 2 -59.83 35.86 -32.90
N ASN A 3 -60.17 35.32 -31.73
CA ASN A 3 -59.27 35.08 -30.60
C ASN A 3 -58.37 33.87 -30.91
N THR A 4 -57.06 34.08 -31.06
CA THR A 4 -56.07 33.00 -31.18
C THR A 4 -55.29 32.84 -29.88
N LYS A 5 -55.56 31.76 -29.15
CA LYS A 5 -54.72 31.30 -28.02
C LYS A 5 -53.42 30.70 -28.59
N PRO A 6 -52.24 30.94 -28.01
CA PRO A 6 -51.08 30.13 -28.31
C PRO A 6 -51.25 28.73 -27.68
N ASN A 7 -51.24 27.72 -28.53
CA ASN A 7 -51.22 26.31 -28.15
C ASN A 7 -49.87 26.03 -27.46
N THR A 8 -49.89 25.82 -26.15
CA THR A 8 -48.71 25.36 -25.40
C THR A 8 -48.75 23.84 -25.43
N GLU A 9 -48.08 23.26 -26.44
CA GLU A 9 -47.73 21.85 -26.42
C GLU A 9 -46.79 21.61 -25.23
N SER A 10 -47.33 21.05 -24.16
CA SER A 10 -46.54 20.50 -23.07
C SER A 10 -45.72 19.33 -23.61
N ILE A 11 -44.47 19.59 -23.96
CA ILE A 11 -43.48 18.54 -24.23
C ILE A 11 -43.32 17.75 -22.93
N ASN A 12 -43.99 16.60 -22.88
CA ASN A 12 -43.88 15.63 -21.81
C ASN A 12 -42.50 14.95 -21.92
N MET A 13 -41.46 15.61 -21.41
CA MET A 13 -40.14 15.03 -21.27
C MET A 13 -40.19 13.97 -20.17
N ASN A 14 -40.49 12.75 -20.61
CA ASN A 14 -40.48 11.52 -19.84
C ASN A 14 -39.29 11.46 -18.87
N ASN A 15 -39.61 11.46 -17.58
CA ASN A 15 -38.71 11.29 -16.44
C ASN A 15 -38.16 9.85 -16.35
N ASN A 16 -37.45 9.37 -17.37
CA ASN A 16 -36.79 8.06 -17.35
C ASN A 16 -35.26 8.12 -17.17
N ASN A 17 -34.72 9.29 -16.80
CA ASN A 17 -33.28 9.50 -16.71
C ASN A 17 -32.68 9.40 -15.29
N TYR A 18 -33.48 9.01 -14.28
CA TYR A 18 -32.99 8.76 -12.92
C TYR A 18 -32.42 7.34 -12.73
N ASN A 19 -32.91 6.36 -13.49
CA ASN A 19 -32.48 4.96 -13.35
C ASN A 19 -31.11 4.67 -14.00
N ASN A 20 -30.74 5.40 -15.06
CA ASN A 20 -29.44 5.24 -15.72
C ASN A 20 -28.27 5.83 -14.92
N LYS A 21 -28.48 6.94 -14.19
CA LYS A 21 -27.47 7.50 -13.27
C LYS A 21 -27.09 6.50 -12.17
N ASN A 22 -28.05 5.73 -11.66
CA ASN A 22 -27.82 4.72 -10.63
C ASN A 22 -27.05 3.50 -11.15
N LYS A 23 -27.32 3.05 -12.39
CA LYS A 23 -26.55 1.97 -13.04
C LYS A 23 -25.10 2.37 -13.31
N MET A 24 -24.84 3.60 -13.78
CA MET A 24 -23.47 4.08 -13.99
C MET A 24 -22.69 4.24 -12.68
N LYS A 25 -23.32 4.74 -11.61
CA LYS A 25 -22.71 4.80 -10.26
C LYS A 25 -22.34 3.41 -9.72
N LYS A 26 -23.19 2.41 -9.91
CA LYS A 26 -22.90 1.01 -9.52
C LYS A 26 -21.76 0.41 -10.36
N ASN A 27 -21.69 0.73 -11.66
CA ASN A 27 -20.59 0.28 -12.52
C ASN A 27 -19.24 0.94 -12.20
N MET A 28 -19.23 2.21 -11.79
CA MET A 28 -18.03 2.89 -11.28
C MET A 28 -17.52 2.26 -9.98
N GLN A 29 -18.41 1.81 -9.09
CA GLN A 29 -18.02 1.12 -7.85
C GLN A 29 -17.40 -0.26 -8.11
N ARG A 30 -17.85 -0.98 -9.15
CA ARG A 30 -17.35 -2.33 -9.52
C ARG A 30 -15.93 -2.34 -10.11
N LEU A 31 -15.42 -1.20 -10.58
CA LEU A 31 -14.06 -1.03 -11.10
C LEU A 31 -13.07 -0.45 -10.07
N GLY A 32 -13.42 -0.49 -8.77
CA GLY A 32 -12.62 0.13 -7.72
C GLY A 32 -12.94 1.62 -7.59
N GLY A 33 -14.20 1.92 -7.23
CA GLY A 33 -14.76 3.27 -7.18
C GLY A 33 -13.82 4.34 -6.61
N THR A 34 -13.79 5.49 -7.30
CA THR A 34 -13.01 6.70 -6.98
C THR A 34 -11.61 6.40 -6.47
N GLY A 35 -10.71 6.04 -7.39
CA GLY A 35 -9.27 6.12 -7.14
C GLY A 35 -8.91 7.49 -6.55
N LEU A 36 -7.81 7.54 -5.81
CA LEU A 36 -7.28 8.77 -5.22
C LEU A 36 -7.37 9.90 -6.25
N SER A 37 -7.95 11.04 -5.87
CA SER A 37 -8.08 12.17 -6.79
C SER A 37 -6.70 12.53 -7.33
N LEU A 38 -6.63 13.06 -8.55
CA LEU A 38 -5.37 13.51 -9.13
C LEU A 38 -4.63 14.47 -8.18
N GLU A 39 -5.40 15.30 -7.47
CA GLU A 39 -4.92 16.15 -6.39
C GLU A 39 -4.32 15.34 -5.21
N ALA A 40 -4.96 14.26 -4.76
CA ALA A 40 -4.39 13.38 -3.73
C ALA A 40 -3.10 12.69 -4.19
N PHE A 41 -3.01 12.31 -5.47
CA PHE A 41 -1.80 11.70 -6.03
C PHE A 41 -0.65 12.71 -6.18
N ALA A 42 -0.94 13.92 -6.66
CA ALA A 42 0.02 15.02 -6.74
C ALA A 42 0.51 15.42 -5.34
N ASN A 43 -0.41 15.53 -4.38
CA ASN A 43 -0.10 15.86 -2.99
C ASN A 43 0.65 14.76 -2.23
N ALA A 44 0.57 13.50 -2.67
CA ALA A 44 1.35 12.41 -2.08
C ALA A 44 2.87 12.56 -2.36
N LYS A 45 3.24 13.21 -3.47
CA LYS A 45 4.64 13.43 -3.86
C LYS A 45 5.14 14.85 -3.55
N SER A 46 4.26 15.84 -3.48
CA SER A 46 4.63 17.26 -3.26
C SER A 46 4.78 17.65 -1.78
N ARG A 47 4.42 16.76 -0.84
CA ARG A 47 4.58 17.04 0.58
C ARG A 47 6.03 16.98 1.02
N GLN A 48 6.70 18.13 0.93
CA GLN A 48 7.89 18.38 1.72
C GLN A 48 7.53 18.32 3.20
N ASN A 49 7.90 17.20 3.80
CA ASN A 49 8.37 17.06 5.17
C ASN A 49 7.53 17.72 6.28
N SER A 50 6.59 16.97 6.83
CA SER A 50 6.29 17.04 8.27
C SER A 50 5.54 15.78 8.71
N TYR A 51 6.26 14.66 8.70
CA TYR A 51 5.79 13.45 9.37
C TYR A 51 5.76 13.72 10.88
N ASN A 52 4.60 14.19 11.37
CA ASN A 52 4.35 14.33 12.80
C ASN A 52 3.46 13.15 13.26
N PRO A 53 4.02 12.14 13.95
CA PRO A 53 3.29 10.95 14.36
C PRO A 53 2.13 11.26 15.32
N ALA A 54 2.25 12.32 16.14
CA ALA A 54 1.20 12.71 17.08
C ALA A 54 -0.05 13.24 16.35
N LEU A 55 0.12 14.06 15.33
CA LEU A 55 -0.99 14.55 14.51
C LEU A 55 -1.65 13.43 13.71
N LEU A 56 -0.86 12.47 13.22
CA LEU A 56 -1.39 11.32 12.49
C LEU A 56 -2.19 10.39 13.41
N LYS A 57 -1.70 10.15 14.63
CA LYS A 57 -2.39 9.39 15.68
C LYS A 57 -3.72 10.05 16.04
N LYS A 58 -3.74 11.36 16.30
CA LYS A 58 -4.95 12.13 16.61
C LYS A 58 -6.00 12.03 15.49
N LYS A 59 -5.58 12.16 14.23
CA LYS A 59 -6.48 11.98 13.07
C LYS A 59 -7.05 10.56 13.01
N ARG A 60 -6.21 9.54 13.19
CA ARG A 60 -6.63 8.13 13.18
C ARG A 60 -7.65 7.83 14.28
N GLU A 61 -7.37 8.30 15.49
CA GLU A 61 -8.27 8.16 16.65
C GLU A 61 -9.60 8.87 16.42
N PHE A 62 -9.58 10.10 15.91
CA PHE A 62 -10.81 10.84 15.56
C PHE A 62 -11.70 10.04 14.60
N TYR A 63 -11.11 9.48 13.52
CA TYR A 63 -11.86 8.63 12.59
C TYR A 63 -12.38 7.35 13.22
N ARG A 64 -11.62 6.72 14.12
CA ARG A 64 -12.08 5.52 14.85
C ARG A 64 -13.26 5.86 15.75
N ASN A 65 -13.15 6.93 16.52
CA ASN A 65 -14.21 7.37 17.42
C ASN A 65 -15.48 7.74 16.65
N ALA A 66 -15.37 8.47 15.54
CA ALA A 66 -16.50 8.78 14.67
C ALA A 66 -17.20 7.51 14.15
N LYS A 67 -16.44 6.46 13.80
CA LYS A 67 -17.02 5.17 13.41
C LYS A 67 -17.79 4.53 14.55
N HIS A 68 -17.27 4.54 15.78
CA HIS A 68 -17.95 3.99 16.93
C HIS A 68 -19.24 4.75 17.27
N VAL A 69 -19.21 6.08 17.25
CA VAL A 69 -20.41 6.92 17.44
C VAL A 69 -21.45 6.63 16.36
N ASN A 70 -21.05 6.53 15.10
CA ASN A 70 -21.97 6.21 14.01
C ASN A 70 -22.55 4.79 14.12
N LYS A 71 -21.74 3.82 14.56
CA LYS A 71 -22.20 2.45 14.84
C LYS A 71 -23.26 2.45 15.96
N TYR A 72 -22.97 3.15 17.06
CA TYR A 72 -23.90 3.29 18.17
C TYR A 72 -25.22 3.96 17.75
N LYS A 73 -25.15 5.09 17.02
CA LYS A 73 -26.33 5.77 16.48
C LYS A 73 -27.17 4.87 15.57
N LYS A 74 -26.55 3.96 14.81
CA LYS A 74 -27.28 2.98 13.99
C LYS A 74 -27.98 1.93 14.84
N LEU A 75 -27.31 1.37 15.85
CA LEU A 75 -27.90 0.41 16.78
C LEU A 75 -29.07 1.03 17.55
N LEU A 76 -28.90 2.26 18.04
CA LEU A 76 -29.96 2.99 18.73
C LEU A 76 -31.16 3.22 17.80
N LYS A 77 -30.92 3.58 16.53
CA LYS A 77 -32.00 3.68 15.54
C LYS A 77 -32.70 2.34 15.31
N GLN A 78 -31.97 1.23 15.27
CA GLN A 78 -32.56 -0.11 15.12
C GLN A 78 -33.43 -0.49 16.32
N GLN A 79 -32.99 -0.17 17.54
CA GLN A 79 -33.75 -0.43 18.77
C GLN A 79 -35.01 0.44 18.89
N ASN A 80 -34.97 1.68 18.38
CA ASN A 80 -36.10 2.61 18.42
C ASN A 80 -37.04 2.49 17.20
N GLN A 81 -36.81 1.53 16.30
CA GLN A 81 -37.81 1.17 15.29
C GLN A 81 -38.84 0.27 15.99
N PRO A 82 -40.15 0.61 15.94
CA PRO A 82 -41.17 -0.32 16.38
C PRO A 82 -41.05 -1.60 15.56
N ASN A 83 -41.06 -2.71 16.28
CA ASN A 83 -40.74 -4.05 15.85
C ASN A 83 -41.78 -4.56 14.83
N ASP A 84 -41.58 -4.31 13.53
CA ASP A 84 -42.34 -4.99 12.46
C ASP A 84 -41.59 -6.21 11.88
N GLN A 85 -40.41 -6.55 12.41
CA GLN A 85 -39.69 -7.78 12.07
C GLN A 85 -39.23 -8.47 13.33
N SER A 86 -40.05 -9.44 13.73
CA SER A 86 -39.79 -10.53 14.68
C SER A 86 -38.32 -10.71 15.06
N ILE A 87 -38.07 -10.50 16.34
CA ILE A 87 -36.89 -10.98 17.04
C ILE A 87 -36.90 -12.51 16.93
N SER A 88 -36.00 -13.07 16.12
CA SER A 88 -35.52 -14.43 16.33
C SER A 88 -34.04 -14.31 16.70
N VAL A 89 -33.80 -14.37 18.00
CA VAL A 89 -32.52 -14.71 18.58
C VAL A 89 -32.69 -16.13 19.06
N GLU A 90 -31.96 -17.07 18.47
CA GLU A 90 -31.56 -18.29 19.18
C GLU A 90 -30.07 -18.59 18.92
N PRO A 91 -29.41 -19.26 19.87
CA PRO A 91 -27.97 -19.51 19.88
C PRO A 91 -27.58 -20.69 18.99
N ASP A 92 -26.29 -20.82 18.74
CA ASP A 92 -25.66 -21.93 18.03
C ASP A 92 -26.05 -23.30 18.62
N GLU A 93 -26.57 -24.24 17.80
CA GLU A 93 -26.17 -25.67 17.73
C GLU A 93 -27.04 -26.55 16.77
N VAL A 94 -26.34 -27.27 15.88
CA VAL A 94 -26.61 -28.61 15.26
C VAL A 94 -27.98 -28.97 14.60
N ASN A 95 -27.89 -29.21 13.28
CA ASN A 95 -28.66 -30.13 12.40
C ASN A 95 -30.11 -29.87 11.91
N GLU A 96 -30.25 -30.30 10.65
CA GLU A 96 -31.41 -30.78 9.88
C GLU A 96 -32.43 -29.81 9.23
N SER A 97 -32.30 -29.78 7.90
CA SER A 97 -33.34 -30.14 6.93
C SER A 97 -34.57 -29.24 6.74
N ARG A 98 -34.61 -28.73 5.50
CA ARG A 98 -35.79 -28.57 4.62
C ARG A 98 -36.46 -27.21 4.62
N VAL A 99 -36.21 -26.43 3.58
CA VAL A 99 -37.25 -26.04 2.62
C VAL A 99 -36.64 -25.97 1.20
N THR A 100 -37.17 -26.84 0.35
CA THR A 100 -36.97 -26.91 -1.10
C THR A 100 -37.57 -25.69 -1.82
N GLY A 101 -36.81 -25.10 -2.74
CA GLY A 101 -37.32 -24.13 -3.70
C GLY A 101 -36.24 -23.69 -4.68
N GLU A 102 -36.30 -24.27 -5.88
CA GLU A 102 -35.78 -23.71 -7.15
C GLU A 102 -34.32 -23.96 -7.52
N THR A 103 -34.16 -25.04 -8.30
CA THR A 103 -32.98 -25.35 -9.11
C THR A 103 -32.74 -24.26 -10.16
N SER A 104 -31.67 -23.48 -10.02
CA SER A 104 -31.09 -22.72 -11.12
C SER A 104 -29.59 -23.01 -11.23
N LYS A 105 -29.18 -23.34 -12.44
CA LYS A 105 -27.89 -23.95 -12.80
C LYS A 105 -26.75 -22.92 -12.74
N GLU A 106 -26.20 -22.61 -11.57
CA GLU A 106 -25.00 -21.75 -11.47
C GLU A 106 -23.87 -22.24 -10.54
N ASP A 107 -23.94 -23.45 -9.98
CA ASP A 107 -22.95 -23.91 -8.98
C ASP A 107 -21.73 -24.66 -9.52
N LYS A 108 -21.26 -24.34 -10.73
CA LYS A 108 -20.01 -24.93 -11.27
C LYS A 108 -18.82 -23.98 -11.35
N LYS A 109 -18.97 -22.72 -10.92
CA LYS A 109 -17.87 -21.74 -10.94
C LYS A 109 -17.25 -21.42 -9.58
N SER A 110 -17.85 -21.86 -8.47
CA SER A 110 -17.35 -21.58 -7.11
C SER A 110 -16.19 -22.49 -6.65
N ARG A 111 -15.94 -23.63 -7.33
CA ARG A 111 -14.92 -24.61 -6.93
C ARG A 111 -13.51 -24.32 -7.42
N LYS A 112 -13.21 -23.10 -7.88
CA LYS A 112 -11.91 -22.76 -8.47
C LYS A 112 -10.96 -22.01 -7.53
N GLY A 113 -11.25 -21.96 -6.23
CA GLY A 113 -10.39 -21.25 -5.28
C GLY A 113 -10.69 -21.43 -3.79
N SER A 114 -11.20 -22.58 -3.34
CA SER A 114 -11.33 -22.85 -1.90
C SER A 114 -9.99 -23.30 -1.31
N TYR A 115 -9.03 -22.38 -1.25
CA TYR A 115 -7.92 -22.57 -0.30
C TYR A 115 -8.50 -22.49 1.10
N SER A 116 -8.14 -23.43 1.97
CA SER A 116 -8.50 -23.36 3.38
C SER A 116 -7.97 -22.05 3.95
N LEU A 117 -8.70 -21.45 4.91
CA LEU A 117 -8.22 -20.28 5.64
C LEU A 117 -6.80 -20.53 6.23
N GLN A 118 -6.52 -21.79 6.58
CA GLN A 118 -5.23 -22.27 7.03
C GLN A 118 -4.15 -22.20 5.94
N ASP A 119 -4.47 -22.58 4.70
CA ASP A 119 -3.52 -22.53 3.58
C ASP A 119 -3.12 -21.09 3.25
N LEU A 120 -4.07 -20.15 3.32
CA LEU A 120 -3.80 -18.72 3.13
C LEU A 120 -2.89 -18.16 4.22
N TYR A 121 -3.09 -18.60 5.46
CA TYR A 121 -2.26 -18.21 6.59
C TYR A 121 -0.83 -18.73 6.42
N VAL A 122 -0.67 -20.04 6.17
CA VAL A 122 0.64 -20.67 5.96
C VAL A 122 1.39 -19.98 4.82
N LYS A 123 0.73 -19.78 3.66
CA LYS A 123 1.35 -19.14 2.50
C LYS A 123 1.84 -17.71 2.79
N LYS A 124 1.06 -16.93 3.55
CA LYS A 124 1.45 -15.57 3.93
C LYS A 124 2.66 -15.55 4.86
N HIS A 125 2.73 -16.48 5.81
CA HIS A 125 3.86 -16.62 6.72
C HIS A 125 5.13 -17.05 5.97
N GLU A 126 5.02 -18.02 5.06
CA GLU A 126 6.14 -18.44 4.22
C GLU A 126 6.68 -17.31 3.34
N GLU A 127 5.80 -16.52 2.73
CA GLU A 127 6.19 -15.36 1.91
C GLU A 127 6.89 -14.29 2.76
N GLN A 128 6.39 -14.04 3.97
CA GLN A 128 6.98 -13.08 4.89
C GLN A 128 8.38 -13.52 5.38
N GLU A 129 8.56 -14.79 5.71
CA GLU A 129 9.85 -15.33 6.13
C GLU A 129 10.86 -15.35 4.98
N LYS A 130 10.43 -15.69 3.76
CA LYS A 130 11.27 -15.56 2.55
C LYS A 130 11.72 -14.12 2.32
N ALA A 131 10.80 -13.16 2.42
CA ALA A 131 11.10 -11.74 2.26
C ALA A 131 12.01 -11.18 3.38
N ARG A 132 12.04 -11.81 4.56
CA ARG A 132 13.01 -11.49 5.62
C ARG A 132 14.39 -12.03 5.27
N MET A 133 14.48 -13.31 4.87
CA MET A 133 15.73 -13.93 4.48
C MET A 133 16.42 -13.22 3.29
N GLU A 134 15.65 -12.81 2.29
CA GLU A 134 16.17 -12.05 1.13
C GLU A 134 16.70 -10.66 1.54
N ARG A 135 16.02 -9.97 2.47
CA ARG A 135 16.53 -8.70 3.00
C ARG A 135 17.82 -8.92 3.77
N ASP A 136 17.84 -9.90 4.66
CA ASP A 136 18.99 -10.16 5.51
C ASP A 136 20.21 -10.59 4.69
N SER A 137 20.03 -11.38 3.63
CA SER A 137 21.11 -11.75 2.71
C SER A 137 21.64 -10.54 1.94
N PHE A 138 20.75 -9.65 1.45
CA PHE A 138 21.16 -8.41 0.80
C PHE A 138 21.96 -7.48 1.73
N PHE A 139 21.50 -7.31 2.97
CA PHE A 139 22.22 -6.50 3.96
C PHE A 139 23.56 -7.11 4.35
N LYS A 140 23.65 -8.43 4.48
CA LYS A 140 24.92 -9.13 4.74
C LYS A 140 25.91 -8.93 3.59
N ALA A 141 25.48 -9.13 2.34
CA ALA A 141 26.35 -8.93 1.17
C ALA A 141 26.86 -7.48 1.09
N ARG A 142 25.97 -6.50 1.29
CA ARG A 142 26.35 -5.08 1.31
C ARG A 142 27.29 -4.73 2.47
N LYS A 143 27.14 -5.38 3.62
CA LYS A 143 28.02 -5.19 4.77
C LYS A 143 29.41 -5.76 4.48
N GLU A 144 29.48 -6.97 3.94
CA GLU A 144 30.75 -7.62 3.58
C GLU A 144 31.53 -6.80 2.54
N GLU A 145 30.84 -6.23 1.54
CA GLU A 145 31.47 -5.34 0.55
C GLU A 145 32.09 -4.10 1.21
N LYS A 146 31.36 -3.46 2.13
CA LYS A 146 31.86 -2.30 2.88
C LYS A 146 33.05 -2.66 3.75
N ASP A 147 32.99 -3.79 4.46
CA ASP A 147 34.05 -4.25 5.34
C ASP A 147 35.33 -4.57 4.54
N LYS A 148 35.19 -5.16 3.33
CA LYS A 148 36.31 -5.38 2.39
C LYS A 148 36.90 -4.09 1.86
N ALA A 149 36.08 -3.09 1.53
CA ALA A 149 36.59 -1.78 1.10
C ALA A 149 37.31 -1.05 2.25
N GLU A 150 36.79 -1.17 3.46
CA GLU A 150 37.41 -0.59 4.65
C GLU A 150 38.72 -1.29 5.03
N SER A 151 38.81 -2.62 4.93
CA SER A 151 40.06 -3.35 5.18
C SER A 151 41.14 -2.91 4.20
N ARG A 152 40.83 -2.84 2.89
CA ARG A 152 41.74 -2.29 1.88
C ARG A 152 42.20 -0.87 2.23
N ARG A 153 41.29 0.00 2.68
CA ARG A 153 41.63 1.38 3.09
C ARG A 153 42.57 1.38 4.31
N LYS A 154 42.34 0.51 5.29
CA LYS A 154 43.18 0.38 6.49
C LYS A 154 44.57 -0.14 6.14
N ASP A 155 44.67 -1.14 5.28
CA ASP A 155 45.96 -1.71 4.85
C ASP A 155 46.80 -0.67 4.09
N LEU A 156 46.18 0.07 3.16
CA LEU A 156 46.84 1.18 2.47
C LEU A 156 47.30 2.25 3.46
N ARG A 157 46.43 2.62 4.40
CA ARG A 157 46.73 3.59 5.44
C ARG A 157 47.92 3.16 6.30
N GLU A 158 47.93 1.91 6.77
CA GLU A 158 49.02 1.37 7.58
C GLU A 158 50.35 1.39 6.82
N LYS A 159 50.35 0.97 5.54
CA LYS A 159 51.53 1.05 4.68
C LYS A 159 52.06 2.48 4.53
N MET A 160 51.18 3.48 4.42
CA MET A 160 51.55 4.90 4.30
C MET A 160 52.08 5.51 5.61
N PHE A 161 51.69 4.98 6.78
CA PHE A 161 52.05 5.52 8.10
C PHE A 161 53.17 4.75 8.81
N LYS A 162 53.86 3.82 8.14
CA LYS A 162 55.06 3.17 8.72
C LYS A 162 56.09 4.23 9.10
N ARG A 163 56.75 4.08 10.26
CA ARG A 163 57.72 5.05 10.82
C ARG A 163 59.13 4.44 10.91
N THR A 164 60.15 5.27 10.77
CA THR A 164 61.56 4.91 10.94
C THR A 164 61.88 4.81 12.44
N ARG A 165 63.09 4.34 12.79
CA ARG A 165 63.57 4.27 14.18
C ARG A 165 63.51 5.61 14.93
N LYS A 166 63.56 6.75 14.22
CA LYS A 166 63.44 8.11 14.80
C LYS A 166 62.02 8.71 14.65
N GLY A 167 61.01 7.92 14.29
CA GLY A 167 59.61 8.35 14.23
C GLY A 167 59.18 9.08 12.97
N GLN A 168 60.10 9.36 12.04
CA GLN A 168 59.77 9.94 10.73
C GLN A 168 59.05 8.90 9.87
N PRO A 169 58.00 9.23 9.11
CA PRO A 169 57.34 8.26 8.24
C PRO A 169 58.35 7.66 7.24
N VAL A 170 58.42 6.32 7.14
CA VAL A 170 59.13 5.61 6.07
C VAL A 170 58.30 5.80 4.81
N MET A 171 58.53 6.92 4.15
CA MET A 171 57.79 7.39 2.99
C MET A 171 58.04 6.56 1.72
N LYS A 172 58.67 5.38 1.78
CA LYS A 172 58.91 4.53 0.59
C LYS A 172 57.62 4.28 -0.17
N TYR A 173 56.60 3.78 0.53
CA TYR A 173 55.31 3.49 -0.07
C TYR A 173 54.54 4.75 -0.50
N ARG A 174 54.68 5.87 0.21
CA ARG A 174 54.00 7.13 -0.15
C ARG A 174 54.65 7.81 -1.36
N ILE A 175 55.97 7.75 -1.47
CA ILE A 175 56.71 8.23 -2.64
C ILE A 175 56.37 7.36 -3.85
N GLU A 176 56.37 6.03 -3.72
CA GLU A 176 55.95 5.11 -4.80
C GLU A 176 54.55 5.43 -5.32
N GLN A 177 53.57 5.65 -4.44
CA GLN A 177 52.21 6.03 -4.85
C GLN A 177 52.14 7.42 -5.51
N ILE A 178 52.88 8.41 -5.01
CA ILE A 178 52.96 9.74 -5.66
C ILE A 178 53.55 9.57 -7.06
N LEU A 179 54.63 8.81 -7.22
CA LEU A 179 55.26 8.53 -8.51
C LEU A 179 54.32 7.78 -9.46
N GLU A 180 53.60 6.77 -8.97
CA GLU A 180 52.60 6.01 -9.74
C GLU A 180 51.44 6.89 -10.20
N THR A 181 50.92 7.78 -9.34
CA THR A 181 49.87 8.73 -9.74
C THR A 181 50.34 9.73 -10.78
N LEU A 182 51.58 10.22 -10.68
CA LEU A 182 52.17 11.11 -11.68
C LEU A 182 52.34 10.38 -13.02
N GLN A 183 52.88 9.17 -13.02
CA GLN A 183 53.07 8.37 -14.25
C GLN A 183 51.73 7.95 -14.88
N GLY A 184 50.74 7.55 -14.10
CA GLY A 184 49.40 7.22 -14.58
C GLY A 184 48.63 8.44 -15.12
N SER A 185 48.87 9.64 -14.58
CA SER A 185 48.28 10.86 -15.13
C SER A 185 48.89 11.26 -16.48
N THR A 186 50.21 11.05 -16.65
CA THR A 186 50.92 11.37 -17.90
C THR A 186 50.54 10.45 -19.07
N SER A 187 50.16 9.19 -18.80
CA SER A 187 49.73 8.27 -19.86
C SER A 187 48.31 8.55 -20.35
N THR A 188 47.43 9.12 -19.52
CA THR A 188 46.06 9.51 -19.92
C THR A 188 45.98 10.82 -20.70
N SER A 189 46.99 11.68 -20.65
CA SER A 189 47.01 12.95 -21.40
C SER A 189 47.60 12.83 -22.81
N THR A 190 48.16 11.68 -23.17
CA THR A 190 48.82 11.43 -24.47
C THR A 190 48.09 10.40 -25.34
N SER A 191 46.84 10.06 -25.03
CA SER A 191 45.97 9.19 -25.83
C SER A 191 44.75 9.92 -26.34
#